data_AF-A0A834B1N3-F1
#
_entry.id   AF-A0A834B1N3-F1
#
_cell.length_a   1.000
_cell.length_b   1.000
_cell.length_c   1.000
_cell.angle_alpha   90.00
_cell.angle_beta   90.00
_cell.angle_gamma   90.00
#
_symmetry.space_group_name_H-M   'P 1'
#
loop_
_entity.id
_entity.type
_entity.pdbx_description
1 polymer ?
#
loop_
_entity_poly.entity_id
_entity_poly.type
_entity_poly.pdbx_seq_one_letter_code
_entity_poly.pdbx_strand_id
1 'polypeptide(L)'
;MRENLWLNLTDGSILCGRRYFDGSGGNNHAVEHFRETGYPLAVKLGTITSCLEAYGAPEQVDDFWSTALQAKSVAVKTTRFASFPDYLVIQIKKFTFGLDWVPKKLDVSIEMPEELDISQLRGTGLQPGEEELPDIAPPLVTPDEPKAPMLDESVIIQLVEMGFPMDACRKAVYYTGNSGAEAAMNWVMSHMDDPDFANPLILPGSSGPGSTSAAADPPPEDCVTTIVSMGFSRDQALKALRATNNSLERAVDWIFSHIDDLDAEAAMDISEGRSAADSISESVPVGPKVRDGSGKYQLFAFISHMGTSTMCGHYVCHIKKEGRWVIYNDQKVCASEKPPKDLGYIYFYQRVAS
;
A
#
# COMPACT_ATOMS: atom_id res chain seq x y z
N MET A 1 12.54 -36.25 -3.60
CA MET A 1 11.84 -35.43 -4.61
C MET A 1 12.23 -33.98 -4.38
N ARG A 2 13.07 -33.39 -5.25
CA ARG A 2 13.54 -31.99 -5.09
C ARG A 2 13.33 -31.13 -6.35
N GLU A 3 12.83 -31.72 -7.43
CA GLU A 3 12.69 -31.07 -8.74
C GLU A 3 11.34 -31.47 -9.35
N ASN A 4 10.76 -30.58 -10.17
CA ASN A 4 9.44 -30.75 -10.82
C ASN A 4 8.30 -31.05 -9.85
N LEU A 5 8.22 -30.30 -8.75
CA LEU A 5 7.10 -30.34 -7.83
C LEU A 5 5.95 -29.46 -8.34
N TRP A 6 4.73 -29.84 -8.01
CA TRP A 6 3.49 -29.18 -8.40
C TRP A 6 2.68 -28.98 -7.13
N LEU A 7 2.26 -27.75 -6.86
CA LEU A 7 1.37 -27.42 -5.76
C LEU A 7 -0.06 -27.37 -6.30
N ASN A 8 -0.95 -28.15 -5.70
CA ASN A 8 -2.38 -28.00 -5.89
C ASN A 8 -2.88 -26.82 -5.04
N LEU A 9 -3.50 -25.83 -5.68
CA LEU A 9 -3.94 -24.61 -5.01
C LEU A 9 -5.31 -24.76 -4.32
N THR A 10 -6.02 -25.86 -4.56
CA THR A 10 -7.32 -26.14 -3.95
C THR A 10 -7.16 -26.75 -2.55
N ASP A 11 -6.14 -27.58 -2.34
CA ASP A 11 -5.94 -28.32 -1.08
C ASP A 11 -4.52 -28.23 -0.50
N GLY A 12 -3.60 -27.55 -1.18
CA GLY A 12 -2.21 -27.37 -0.74
C GLY A 12 -1.31 -28.60 -0.94
N SER A 13 -1.77 -29.62 -1.67
CA SER A 13 -1.00 -30.85 -1.90
C SER A 13 0.21 -30.62 -2.81
N ILE A 14 1.42 -31.01 -2.36
CA ILE A 14 2.67 -30.92 -3.14
C ILE A 14 3.01 -32.29 -3.73
N LEU A 15 3.02 -32.38 -5.06
CA LEU A 15 3.11 -33.63 -5.81
C LEU A 15 4.15 -33.52 -6.92
N CYS A 16 4.66 -34.64 -7.43
CA CYS A 16 5.59 -34.59 -8.56
C CYS A 16 4.86 -34.48 -9.90
N GLY A 17 5.54 -33.88 -10.88
CA GLY A 17 5.04 -33.68 -12.22
C GLY A 17 4.87 -34.96 -13.04
N ARG A 18 4.48 -34.78 -14.30
CA ARG A 18 4.26 -35.89 -15.23
C ARG A 18 5.56 -36.62 -15.56
N ARG A 19 5.43 -37.93 -15.81
CA ARG A 19 6.49 -38.75 -16.41
C ARG A 19 6.58 -38.44 -17.90
N TYR A 20 7.78 -38.17 -18.39
CA TYR A 20 8.03 -37.95 -19.81
C TYR A 20 8.13 -39.28 -20.57
N PHE A 21 7.94 -39.20 -21.89
CA PHE A 21 7.91 -40.37 -22.78
C PHE A 21 9.28 -41.09 -22.85
N ASP A 22 10.37 -40.38 -22.62
CA ASP A 22 11.74 -40.90 -22.56
C ASP A 22 12.08 -41.60 -21.23
N GLY A 23 11.12 -41.69 -20.31
CA GLY A 23 11.29 -42.30 -18.99
C GLY A 23 11.86 -41.37 -17.92
N SER A 24 12.22 -40.13 -18.27
CA SER A 24 12.65 -39.08 -17.34
C SER A 24 11.44 -38.28 -16.78
N GLY A 25 11.68 -37.32 -15.89
CA GLY A 25 10.64 -36.46 -15.32
C GLY A 25 10.10 -36.90 -13.95
N GLY A 26 8.83 -36.58 -13.66
CA GLY A 26 8.17 -36.93 -12.40
C GLY A 26 7.44 -38.29 -12.44
N ASN A 27 6.79 -38.66 -11.33
CA ASN A 27 6.10 -39.95 -11.16
C ASN A 27 4.58 -39.86 -11.36
N ASN A 28 4.05 -38.82 -12.02
CA ASN A 28 2.61 -38.61 -12.26
C ASN A 28 1.73 -38.37 -11.03
N HIS A 29 2.26 -38.19 -9.82
CA HIS A 29 1.43 -38.00 -8.62
C HIS A 29 0.46 -36.82 -8.74
N ALA A 30 0.86 -35.71 -9.39
CA ALA A 30 -0.05 -34.57 -9.62
C ALA A 30 -1.24 -34.92 -10.53
N VAL A 31 -1.06 -35.84 -11.48
CA VAL A 31 -2.13 -36.29 -12.39
C VAL A 31 -3.02 -37.32 -11.73
N GLU A 32 -2.45 -38.23 -10.94
CA GLU A 32 -3.21 -39.20 -10.16
C GLU A 32 -4.12 -38.49 -9.15
N HIS A 33 -3.58 -37.52 -8.43
CA HIS A 33 -4.35 -36.69 -7.52
C HIS A 33 -5.49 -35.93 -8.22
N PHE A 34 -5.26 -35.37 -9.41
CA PHE A 34 -6.34 -34.77 -10.21
C PHE A 34 -7.43 -35.78 -10.58
N ARG A 35 -7.05 -37.02 -10.94
CA ARG A 35 -8.03 -38.07 -11.28
C ARG A 35 -8.86 -38.51 -10.08
N GLU A 36 -8.29 -38.48 -8.89
CA GLU A 36 -8.97 -38.89 -7.65
C GLU A 36 -9.84 -37.76 -7.06
N THR A 37 -9.34 -36.52 -7.08
CA THR A 37 -9.99 -35.38 -6.39
C THR A 37 -10.79 -34.48 -7.32
N GLY A 38 -10.47 -34.45 -8.62
CA GLY A 38 -11.05 -33.52 -9.59
C GLY A 38 -10.55 -32.07 -9.49
N TYR A 39 -9.56 -31.77 -8.64
CA TYR A 39 -9.08 -30.42 -8.39
C TYR A 39 -8.17 -29.89 -9.53
N PRO A 40 -8.60 -28.88 -10.33
CA PRO A 40 -7.98 -28.56 -11.63
C PRO A 40 -6.74 -27.66 -11.55
N LEU A 41 -6.48 -26.97 -10.43
CA LEU A 41 -5.39 -26.01 -10.32
C LEU A 41 -4.11 -26.66 -9.76
N ALA A 42 -3.13 -26.90 -10.64
CA ALA A 42 -1.78 -27.30 -10.24
C ALA A 42 -0.74 -26.33 -10.83
N VAL A 43 0.10 -25.74 -9.98
CA VAL A 43 1.17 -24.81 -10.40
C VAL A 43 2.53 -25.50 -10.25
N LYS A 44 3.36 -25.43 -11.29
CA LYS A 44 4.73 -25.93 -11.25
C LYS A 44 5.54 -25.09 -10.26
N LEU A 45 5.98 -25.71 -9.17
CA LEU A 45 6.94 -25.14 -8.24
C LEU A 45 8.29 -25.05 -8.96
N GLY A 46 8.83 -23.84 -9.07
CA GLY A 46 10.22 -23.64 -9.48
C GLY A 46 10.52 -22.40 -10.29
N THR A 47 9.55 -21.67 -10.85
CA THR A 47 9.83 -20.45 -11.64
C THR A 47 9.18 -19.21 -11.02
N ILE A 48 9.91 -18.09 -10.99
CA ILE A 48 9.38 -16.79 -10.54
C ILE A 48 8.10 -16.36 -11.28
N THR A 49 7.87 -16.86 -12.50
CA THR A 49 6.73 -16.48 -13.35
C THR A 49 5.40 -16.59 -12.62
N SER A 50 5.12 -17.70 -11.94
CA SER A 50 3.87 -17.86 -11.19
C SER A 50 3.76 -16.90 -10.01
N CYS A 51 4.88 -16.52 -9.39
CA CYS A 51 4.91 -15.48 -8.35
C CYS A 51 4.61 -14.09 -8.93
N LEU A 52 5.12 -13.79 -10.13
CA LEU A 52 4.85 -12.52 -10.82
C LEU A 52 3.41 -12.44 -11.33
N GLU A 53 2.88 -13.54 -11.85
CA GLU A 53 1.47 -13.66 -12.24
C GLU A 53 0.57 -13.45 -11.03
N ALA A 54 0.84 -14.12 -9.90
CA ALA A 54 0.10 -13.91 -8.66
C ALA A 54 0.20 -12.48 -8.14
N TYR A 55 1.35 -11.81 -8.28
CA TYR A 55 1.53 -10.42 -7.91
C TYR A 55 0.69 -9.45 -8.76
N GLY A 56 0.58 -9.73 -10.07
CA GLY A 56 -0.17 -8.90 -11.02
C GLY A 56 -1.63 -9.29 -11.21
N ALA A 57 -2.07 -10.39 -10.57
CA ALA A 57 -3.43 -10.89 -10.68
C ALA A 57 -4.42 -9.98 -9.94
N PRO A 58 -5.66 -9.83 -10.48
CA PRO A 58 -6.72 -9.15 -9.76
C PRO A 58 -7.08 -9.92 -8.49
N GLU A 59 -7.11 -9.23 -7.35
CA GLU A 59 -7.51 -9.74 -6.05
C GLU A 59 -8.91 -9.23 -5.70
N GLN A 60 -9.78 -10.13 -5.26
CA GLN A 60 -11.10 -9.77 -4.75
C GLN A 60 -10.97 -9.28 -3.31
N VAL A 61 -11.49 -8.09 -3.03
CA VAL A 61 -11.57 -7.49 -1.69
C VAL A 61 -13.04 -7.40 -1.30
N ASP A 62 -13.43 -8.26 -0.37
CA ASP A 62 -14.78 -8.27 0.19
C ASP A 62 -14.94 -7.14 1.23
N ASP A 63 -16.21 -6.81 1.54
CA ASP A 63 -16.58 -5.76 2.50
C ASP A 63 -16.03 -4.35 2.17
N PHE A 64 -15.94 -4.03 0.87
CA PHE A 64 -15.50 -2.73 0.38
C PHE A 64 -16.65 -1.72 0.35
N TRP A 65 -16.45 -0.52 0.90
CA TRP A 65 -17.43 0.57 0.80
C TRP A 65 -17.34 1.27 -0.56
N SER A 66 -18.40 1.16 -1.38
CA SER A 66 -18.47 1.84 -2.67
C SER A 66 -19.27 3.13 -2.56
N THR A 67 -18.63 4.28 -2.83
CA THR A 67 -19.27 5.60 -2.84
C THR A 67 -20.30 5.77 -3.93
N ALA A 68 -20.08 5.15 -5.10
CA ALA A 68 -21.03 5.15 -6.20
C ALA A 68 -22.32 4.37 -5.89
N LEU A 69 -22.20 3.27 -5.11
CA LEU A 69 -23.34 2.45 -4.70
C LEU A 69 -23.92 2.87 -3.34
N GLN A 70 -23.20 3.72 -2.59
CA GLN A 70 -23.47 4.07 -1.19
C GLN A 70 -23.76 2.85 -0.32
N ALA A 71 -22.98 1.78 -0.53
CA ALA A 71 -23.19 0.50 0.14
C ALA A 71 -21.91 -0.35 0.16
N LYS A 72 -21.88 -1.32 1.07
CA LYS A 72 -20.87 -2.38 1.09
C LYS A 72 -21.02 -3.28 -0.14
N SER A 73 -19.90 -3.53 -0.80
CA SER A 73 -19.80 -4.30 -2.03
C SER A 73 -18.46 -5.04 -2.09
N VAL A 74 -18.13 -5.55 -3.26
CA VAL A 74 -16.89 -6.26 -3.55
C VAL A 74 -16.04 -5.39 -4.48
N ALA A 75 -14.78 -5.17 -4.12
CA ALA A 75 -13.81 -4.49 -4.98
C ALA A 75 -12.88 -5.51 -5.65
N VAL A 76 -12.34 -5.11 -6.81
CA VAL A 76 -11.27 -5.85 -7.49
C VAL A 76 -10.01 -4.98 -7.46
N LYS A 77 -9.02 -5.39 -6.67
CA LYS A 77 -7.77 -4.66 -6.48
C LYS A 77 -6.69 -5.25 -7.37
N THR A 78 -6.03 -4.40 -8.14
CA THR A 78 -4.85 -4.76 -8.96
C THR A 78 -3.69 -3.84 -8.58
N THR A 79 -2.49 -4.41 -8.45
CA THR A 79 -1.27 -3.63 -8.13
C THR A 79 -0.33 -3.64 -9.32
N ARG A 80 0.23 -2.47 -9.67
CA ARG A 80 1.16 -2.28 -10.80
C ARG A 80 2.26 -1.29 -10.43
N PHE A 81 3.34 -1.29 -11.20
CA PHE A 81 4.44 -0.35 -11.03
C PHE A 81 4.16 0.94 -11.80
N ALA A 82 4.02 2.06 -11.10
CA ALA A 82 3.99 3.39 -11.75
C ALA A 82 5.36 3.76 -12.34
N SER A 83 6.45 3.39 -11.64
CA SER A 83 7.83 3.63 -12.04
C SER A 83 8.73 2.41 -11.77
N PHE A 84 9.82 2.28 -12.53
CA PHE A 84 10.82 1.22 -12.39
C PHE A 84 12.16 1.76 -11.87
N PRO A 85 12.59 1.38 -10.65
CA PRO A 85 13.81 1.91 -10.03
C PRO A 85 15.10 1.39 -10.70
N ASP A 86 16.23 2.04 -10.40
CA ASP A 86 17.55 1.58 -10.86
C ASP A 86 17.93 0.22 -10.27
N TYR A 87 17.53 -0.01 -9.02
CA TYR A 87 17.70 -1.28 -8.32
C TYR A 87 16.35 -1.72 -7.77
N LEU A 88 15.83 -2.80 -8.32
CA LEU A 88 14.61 -3.44 -7.86
C LEU A 88 14.94 -4.42 -6.74
N VAL A 89 14.32 -4.21 -5.58
CA VAL A 89 14.44 -5.09 -4.43
C VAL A 89 13.21 -6.00 -4.38
N ILE A 90 13.43 -7.31 -4.43
CA ILE A 90 12.36 -8.32 -4.36
C ILE A 90 12.52 -9.11 -3.08
N GLN A 91 11.53 -9.02 -2.20
CA GLN A 91 11.43 -9.88 -1.02
C GLN A 91 10.52 -11.08 -1.33
N ILE A 92 11.06 -12.28 -1.18
CA ILE A 92 10.24 -13.50 -1.29
C ILE A 92 9.46 -13.67 0.02
N LYS A 93 8.14 -13.56 -0.05
CA LYS A 93 7.22 -13.80 1.08
C LYS A 93 7.10 -15.29 1.42
N LYS A 94 8.21 -15.92 1.83
CA LYS A 94 8.29 -17.35 2.19
C LYS A 94 7.98 -17.60 3.68
N PHE A 95 7.03 -16.89 4.25
CA PHE A 95 6.57 -17.08 5.62
C PHE A 95 5.06 -17.12 5.64
N THR A 96 4.49 -18.00 6.45
CA THR A 96 3.04 -18.11 6.65
C THR A 96 2.75 -18.47 8.11
N PHE A 97 1.49 -18.36 8.53
CA PHE A 97 1.06 -18.80 9.86
C PHE A 97 0.66 -20.28 9.83
N GLY A 98 1.09 -21.04 10.84
CA GLY A 98 0.65 -22.41 11.08
C GLY A 98 -0.66 -22.50 11.87
N LEU A 99 -1.02 -23.72 12.29
CA LEU A 99 -2.28 -24.04 12.97
C LEU A 99 -2.51 -23.26 14.28
N ASP A 100 -1.43 -22.82 14.95
CA ASP A 100 -1.49 -22.10 16.23
C ASP A 100 -0.95 -20.66 16.12
N TRP A 101 -1.07 -20.02 14.95
CA TRP A 101 -0.46 -18.71 14.67
C TRP A 101 1.07 -18.67 14.82
N VAL A 102 1.72 -19.83 14.92
CA VAL A 102 3.17 -19.94 14.93
C VAL A 102 3.70 -19.62 13.53
N PRO A 103 4.57 -18.62 13.36
CA PRO A 103 5.15 -18.30 12.06
C PRO A 103 6.00 -19.46 11.55
N LYS A 104 5.71 -19.92 10.35
CA LYS A 104 6.39 -21.01 9.67
C LYS A 104 7.10 -20.49 8.42
N LYS A 105 8.39 -20.81 8.29
CA LYS A 105 9.14 -20.58 7.06
C LYS A 105 8.73 -21.62 6.02
N LEU A 106 8.37 -21.15 4.84
CA LEU A 106 8.15 -22.00 3.67
C LEU A 106 9.52 -22.33 3.07
N ASP A 107 9.93 -23.59 3.20
CA ASP A 107 11.16 -24.10 2.61
C ASP A 107 10.94 -24.40 1.12
N VAL A 108 10.91 -23.34 0.32
CA VAL A 108 10.63 -23.38 -1.13
C VAL A 108 11.87 -22.97 -1.90
N SER A 109 12.16 -23.73 -2.96
CA SER A 109 13.14 -23.39 -3.98
C SER A 109 12.41 -22.68 -5.13
N ILE A 110 12.79 -21.44 -5.42
CA ILE A 110 12.21 -20.61 -6.49
C ILE A 110 13.35 -20.13 -7.36
N GLU A 111 13.48 -20.69 -8.56
CA GLU A 111 14.53 -20.29 -9.49
C GLU A 111 14.30 -18.84 -9.95
N MET A 112 15.22 -17.96 -9.54
CA MET A 112 15.21 -16.55 -9.91
C MET A 112 16.05 -16.36 -11.17
N PRO A 113 15.49 -15.75 -12.23
CA PRO A 113 16.17 -15.61 -13.51
C PRO A 113 17.32 -14.61 -13.42
N GLU A 114 18.37 -14.79 -14.24
CA GLU A 114 19.42 -13.77 -14.34
C GLU A 114 18.94 -12.50 -15.05
N GLU A 115 18.00 -12.64 -15.98
CA GLU A 115 17.39 -11.55 -16.73
C GLU A 115 15.90 -11.51 -16.40
N LEU A 116 15.41 -10.36 -16.00
CA LEU A 116 14.03 -10.17 -15.57
C LEU A 116 13.39 -9.03 -16.36
N ASP A 117 12.36 -9.36 -17.13
CA ASP A 117 11.51 -8.37 -17.81
C ASP A 117 10.15 -8.31 -17.08
N ILE A 118 9.88 -7.15 -16.50
CA ILE A 118 8.63 -6.83 -15.80
C ILE A 118 7.90 -5.65 -16.45
N SER A 119 8.25 -5.29 -17.69
CA SER A 119 7.63 -4.19 -18.42
C SER A 119 6.10 -4.33 -18.54
N GLN A 120 5.59 -5.57 -18.62
CA GLN A 120 4.16 -5.90 -18.62
C GLN A 120 3.43 -5.53 -17.31
N LEU A 121 4.14 -5.31 -16.21
CA LEU A 121 3.57 -4.91 -14.92
C LEU A 121 3.54 -3.39 -14.72
N ARG A 122 3.89 -2.60 -15.75
CA ARG A 122 3.76 -1.14 -15.69
C ARG A 122 2.29 -0.72 -15.62
N GLY A 123 1.97 0.20 -14.71
CA GLY A 123 0.65 0.80 -14.58
C GLY A 123 0.43 1.85 -15.66
N THR A 124 -0.80 1.95 -16.16
CA THR A 124 -1.17 2.91 -17.20
C THR A 124 -1.96 4.10 -16.67
N GLY A 125 -2.25 4.13 -15.36
CA GLY A 125 -3.14 5.13 -14.75
C GLY A 125 -4.58 4.99 -15.24
N LEU A 126 -5.40 6.00 -14.94
CA LEU A 126 -6.79 6.10 -15.41
C LEU A 126 -6.83 6.14 -16.95
N GLN A 127 -7.63 5.27 -17.56
CA GLN A 127 -7.77 5.19 -19.02
C GLN A 127 -8.96 5.99 -19.54
N PRO A 128 -8.92 6.45 -20.81
CA PRO A 128 -10.08 7.06 -21.45
C PRO A 128 -11.27 6.09 -21.50
N GLY A 129 -12.37 6.48 -20.85
CA GLY A 129 -13.59 5.65 -20.73
C GLY A 129 -13.76 4.95 -19.38
N GLU A 130 -12.77 5.05 -18.49
CA GLU A 130 -12.94 4.70 -17.07
C GLU A 130 -13.56 5.89 -16.31
N GLU A 131 -14.52 5.60 -15.44
CA GLU A 131 -15.16 6.59 -14.57
C GLU A 131 -14.57 6.46 -13.16
N GLU A 132 -14.15 7.58 -12.57
CA GLU A 132 -13.64 7.61 -11.20
C GLU A 132 -14.77 7.37 -10.19
N LEU A 133 -14.43 6.71 -9.09
CA LEU A 133 -15.35 6.63 -7.96
C LEU A 133 -15.55 8.04 -7.39
N PRO A 134 -16.79 8.45 -7.07
CA PRO A 134 -17.02 9.73 -6.41
C PRO A 134 -16.22 9.82 -5.11
N ASP A 135 -15.58 10.96 -4.88
CA ASP A 135 -14.87 11.20 -3.62
C ASP A 135 -15.86 11.15 -2.45
N ILE A 136 -15.38 10.67 -1.29
CA ILE A 136 -16.09 10.76 0.00
C ILE A 136 -16.19 12.22 0.48
N ALA A 137 -15.66 13.18 -0.29
CA ALA A 137 -15.80 14.58 0.02
C ALA A 137 -17.30 14.92 0.21
N PRO A 138 -17.68 15.54 1.35
CA PRO A 138 -18.96 16.21 1.43
C PRO A 138 -19.07 17.10 0.19
N PRO A 139 -20.24 17.16 -0.48
CA PRO A 139 -20.39 18.04 -1.62
C PRO A 139 -19.85 19.42 -1.23
N LEU A 140 -18.82 19.88 -1.95
CA LEU A 140 -18.28 21.22 -1.87
C LEU A 140 -19.47 22.16 -2.09
N VAL A 141 -20.06 22.64 -1.00
CA VAL A 141 -20.90 23.82 -1.03
C VAL A 141 -19.97 24.91 -1.52
N THR A 142 -20.24 25.37 -2.74
CA THR A 142 -19.60 26.51 -3.37
C THR A 142 -19.39 27.63 -2.33
N PRO A 143 -18.23 28.31 -2.32
CA PRO A 143 -17.89 29.31 -1.32
C PRO A 143 -18.71 30.57 -1.57
N ASP A 144 -19.97 30.55 -1.14
CA ASP A 144 -20.71 31.75 -0.83
C ASP A 144 -21.31 31.58 0.58
N GLU A 145 -20.73 32.37 1.48
CA GLU A 145 -21.14 32.69 2.86
C GLU A 145 -20.48 31.93 4.04
N PRO A 146 -19.76 32.65 4.94
CA PRO A 146 -19.25 32.13 6.20
C PRO A 146 -20.35 32.20 7.26
N LYS A 147 -21.26 31.24 7.25
CA LYS A 147 -22.06 30.93 8.44
C LYS A 147 -22.04 29.42 8.60
N ALA A 148 -21.37 28.94 9.66
CA ALA A 148 -21.56 27.58 10.12
C ALA A 148 -23.08 27.30 10.13
N PRO A 149 -23.59 26.30 9.40
CA PRO A 149 -25.01 26.05 9.37
C PRO A 149 -25.45 25.77 10.81
N MET A 150 -26.29 26.64 11.36
CA MET A 150 -26.92 26.41 12.64
C MET A 150 -27.81 25.17 12.45
N LEU A 151 -27.30 24.02 12.88
CA LEU A 151 -28.02 22.76 12.85
C LEU A 151 -29.29 22.93 13.67
N ASP A 152 -30.43 22.55 13.09
CA ASP A 152 -31.70 22.62 13.80
C ASP A 152 -31.76 21.57 14.91
N GLU A 153 -31.44 21.99 16.14
CA GLU A 153 -31.42 21.13 17.33
C GLU A 153 -32.79 20.50 17.59
N SER A 154 -33.89 21.13 17.17
CA SER A 154 -35.23 20.57 17.39
C SER A 154 -35.46 19.30 16.56
N VAL A 155 -34.97 19.29 15.32
CA VAL A 155 -35.00 18.12 14.42
C VAL A 155 -34.06 17.02 14.94
N ILE A 156 -32.87 17.41 15.44
CA ILE A 156 -31.93 16.45 16.03
C ILE A 156 -32.54 15.76 17.25
N ILE A 157 -33.13 16.53 18.17
CA ILE A 157 -33.77 15.99 19.38
C ILE A 157 -34.90 15.04 18.99
N GLN A 158 -35.75 15.40 18.02
CA GLN A 158 -36.82 14.54 17.55
C GLN A 158 -36.31 13.20 17.00
N LEU A 159 -35.24 13.20 16.21
CA LEU A 159 -34.65 11.97 15.66
C LEU A 159 -33.97 11.13 16.76
N VAL A 160 -33.37 11.76 17.77
CA VAL A 160 -32.78 11.06 18.92
C VAL A 160 -33.86 10.43 19.80
N GLU A 161 -34.98 11.10 20.01
CA GLU A 161 -36.15 10.53 20.71
C GLU A 161 -36.73 9.32 19.98
N MET A 162 -36.60 9.28 18.64
CA MET A 162 -36.95 8.11 17.82
C MET A 162 -35.94 6.95 17.92
N GLY A 163 -34.81 7.16 18.60
CA GLY A 163 -33.81 6.14 18.89
C GLY A 163 -32.58 6.17 17.99
N PHE A 164 -32.42 7.18 17.13
CA PHE A 164 -31.25 7.30 16.26
C PHE A 164 -30.04 7.91 17.00
N PRO A 165 -28.79 7.49 16.70
CA PRO A 165 -27.59 8.06 17.31
C PRO A 165 -27.45 9.57 17.06
N MET A 166 -27.08 10.34 18.10
CA MET A 166 -26.97 11.80 18.05
C MET A 166 -26.12 12.31 16.87
N ASP A 167 -25.00 11.66 16.60
CA ASP A 167 -24.07 12.09 15.55
C ASP A 167 -24.60 11.78 14.13
N ALA A 168 -25.36 10.70 13.97
CA ALA A 168 -26.10 10.43 12.74
C ALA A 168 -27.18 11.48 12.47
N CYS A 169 -27.92 11.88 13.51
CA CYS A 169 -28.94 12.93 13.41
C CYS A 169 -28.32 14.28 13.00
N ARG A 170 -27.15 14.62 13.56
CA ARG A 170 -26.39 15.82 13.17
C ARG A 170 -25.97 15.78 11.70
N LYS A 171 -25.47 14.62 11.23
CA LYS A 171 -25.14 14.41 9.81
C LYS A 171 -26.36 14.58 8.92
N ALA A 172 -27.49 14.00 9.30
CA ALA A 172 -28.70 14.07 8.51
C ALA A 172 -29.19 15.51 8.30
N VAL A 173 -29.24 16.30 9.38
CA VAL A 173 -29.65 17.72 9.30
C VAL A 173 -28.65 18.54 8.48
N TYR A 174 -27.35 18.24 8.59
CA TYR A 174 -26.31 18.87 7.79
C TYR A 174 -26.45 18.58 6.30
N TYR A 175 -26.49 17.30 5.91
CA TYR A 175 -26.52 16.88 4.51
C TYR A 175 -27.85 17.17 3.81
N THR A 176 -28.94 17.31 4.57
CA THR A 176 -30.24 17.74 4.04
C THR A 176 -30.41 19.26 4.03
N GLY A 177 -29.42 20.02 4.50
CA GLY A 177 -29.44 21.49 4.49
C GLY A 177 -30.59 22.09 5.31
N ASN A 178 -30.89 21.51 6.49
CA ASN A 178 -32.01 21.92 7.35
C ASN A 178 -33.39 21.87 6.67
N SER A 179 -33.63 20.93 5.77
CA SER A 179 -34.92 20.78 5.05
C SER A 179 -36.07 20.17 5.89
N GLY A 180 -35.98 20.24 7.23
CA GLY A 180 -36.98 19.72 8.17
C GLY A 180 -36.80 18.25 8.59
N ALA A 181 -37.65 17.79 9.51
CA ALA A 181 -37.51 16.48 10.16
C ALA A 181 -37.73 15.28 9.25
N GLU A 182 -38.63 15.36 8.27
CA GLU A 182 -38.91 14.25 7.34
C GLU A 182 -37.74 13.98 6.40
N ALA A 183 -37.11 15.04 5.87
CA ALA A 183 -35.94 14.92 5.01
C ALA A 183 -34.76 14.31 5.76
N ALA A 184 -34.52 14.79 7.00
CA ALA A 184 -33.47 14.26 7.86
C ALA A 184 -33.75 12.80 8.25
N MET A 185 -35.01 12.43 8.57
CA MET A 185 -35.40 11.05 8.87
C MET A 185 -35.14 10.11 7.69
N ASN A 186 -35.51 10.50 6.47
CA ASN A 186 -35.23 9.72 5.27
C ASN A 186 -33.72 9.53 5.06
N TRP A 187 -32.93 10.58 5.29
CA TRP A 187 -31.47 10.50 5.18
C TRP A 187 -30.88 9.53 6.22
N VAL A 188 -31.30 9.62 7.49
CA VAL A 188 -30.86 8.70 8.55
C VAL A 188 -31.20 7.26 8.19
N MET A 189 -32.42 6.98 7.74
CA MET A 189 -32.83 5.62 7.36
C MET A 189 -32.03 5.06 6.18
N SER A 190 -31.65 5.91 5.22
CA SER A 190 -30.84 5.49 4.06
C SER A 190 -29.37 5.27 4.39
N HIS A 191 -28.84 5.87 5.46
CA HIS A 191 -27.41 5.83 5.80
C HIS A 191 -27.14 5.10 7.13
N MET A 192 -28.15 4.47 7.75
CA MET A 192 -28.01 3.86 9.08
C MET A 192 -27.07 2.66 9.16
N ASP A 193 -26.82 2.02 8.01
CA ASP A 193 -25.90 0.90 7.88
C ASP A 193 -24.49 1.35 7.44
N ASP A 194 -24.25 2.66 7.29
CA ASP A 194 -22.95 3.20 6.87
C ASP A 194 -21.90 3.02 7.98
N PRO A 195 -20.65 2.65 7.64
CA PRO A 195 -19.58 2.46 8.63
C PRO A 195 -19.30 3.71 9.48
N ASP A 196 -19.46 4.90 8.88
CA ASP A 196 -19.24 6.18 9.52
C ASP A 196 -20.51 6.80 10.11
N PHE A 197 -21.65 6.10 10.07
CA PHE A 197 -22.95 6.64 10.47
C PHE A 197 -22.94 7.30 11.86
N ALA A 198 -22.24 6.69 12.83
CA ALA A 198 -22.14 7.18 14.21
C ALA A 198 -20.91 8.05 14.49
N ASN A 199 -20.04 8.28 13.50
CA ASN A 199 -18.82 9.09 13.70
C ASN A 199 -19.19 10.59 13.79
N PRO A 200 -18.53 11.38 14.67
CA PRO A 200 -18.85 12.79 14.84
C PRO A 200 -18.59 13.58 13.55
N LEU A 201 -19.52 14.48 13.19
CA LEU A 201 -19.33 15.38 12.06
C LEU A 201 -18.37 16.50 12.46
N ILE A 202 -17.26 16.62 11.73
CA ILE A 202 -16.26 17.68 11.92
C ILE A 202 -16.59 18.80 10.93
N LEU A 203 -17.21 19.91 11.38
CA LEU A 203 -17.42 21.06 10.50
C LEU A 203 -16.09 21.81 10.34
N PRO A 204 -15.72 22.25 9.13
CA PRO A 204 -14.63 23.19 8.95
C PRO A 204 -14.96 24.48 9.72
N GLY A 205 -14.24 24.72 10.82
CA GLY A 205 -14.45 25.86 11.72
C GLY A 205 -15.18 25.56 13.03
N SER A 206 -15.73 24.35 13.26
CA SER A 206 -16.23 23.97 14.58
C SER A 206 -15.16 23.20 15.36
N SER A 207 -14.34 23.92 16.11
CA SER A 207 -13.69 23.36 17.30
C SER A 207 -14.80 22.83 18.22
N GLY A 208 -14.92 21.51 18.34
CA GLY A 208 -15.97 20.87 19.13
C GLY A 208 -16.00 21.38 20.58
N PRO A 209 -17.19 21.50 21.21
CA PRO A 209 -17.31 21.88 22.61
C PRO A 209 -16.86 20.70 23.48
N GLY A 210 -15.57 20.66 23.80
CA GLY A 210 -14.96 19.57 24.57
C GLY A 210 -13.43 19.58 24.54
N SER A 211 -12.82 20.23 23.56
CA SER A 211 -11.41 20.64 23.67
C SER A 211 -11.38 22.01 24.31
N THR A 212 -11.11 22.07 25.61
CA THR A 212 -10.45 23.26 26.15
C THR A 212 -9.21 23.46 25.31
N SER A 213 -9.25 24.46 24.43
CA SER A 213 -8.08 25.13 23.89
C SER A 213 -7.33 25.75 25.06
N ALA A 214 -6.68 24.90 25.87
CA ALA A 214 -5.44 25.27 26.48
C ALA A 214 -4.60 25.79 25.32
N ALA A 215 -4.22 27.07 25.38
CA ALA A 215 -3.18 27.60 24.53
C ALA A 215 -2.05 26.55 24.55
N ALA A 216 -1.86 25.84 23.43
CA ALA A 216 -0.82 24.84 23.35
C ALA A 216 0.46 25.60 23.68
N ASP A 217 1.13 25.18 24.76
CA ASP A 217 2.41 25.78 25.13
C ASP A 217 3.27 25.82 23.87
N PRO A 218 3.92 26.98 23.60
CA PRO A 218 4.71 27.14 22.39
C PRO A 218 5.69 25.97 22.28
N PRO A 219 5.85 25.40 21.08
CA PRO A 219 6.72 24.24 20.90
C PRO A 219 8.12 24.56 21.44
N PRO A 220 8.76 23.62 22.16
CA PRO A 220 10.11 23.82 22.67
C PRO A 220 11.07 24.20 21.52
N GLU A 221 11.80 25.32 21.67
CA GLU A 221 12.70 25.83 20.63
C GLU A 221 13.86 24.87 20.31
N ASP A 222 14.27 24.04 21.27
CA ASP A 222 15.23 22.96 21.07
C ASP A 222 14.72 21.90 20.08
N CYS A 223 13.42 21.59 20.12
CA CYS A 223 12.80 20.67 19.17
C CYS A 223 12.71 21.31 17.77
N VAL A 224 12.35 22.59 17.69
CA VAL A 224 12.30 23.34 16.41
C VAL A 224 13.68 23.39 15.77
N THR A 225 14.72 23.74 16.54
CA THR A 225 16.10 23.83 16.03
C THR A 225 16.65 22.48 15.60
N THR A 226 16.30 21.39 16.28
CA THR A 226 16.67 20.02 15.88
C THR A 226 16.08 19.66 14.51
N ILE A 227 14.79 19.92 14.31
CA ILE A 227 14.12 19.65 13.03
C ILE A 227 14.67 20.54 11.91
N VAL A 228 14.89 21.83 12.18
CA VAL A 228 15.51 22.74 11.19
C VAL A 228 16.91 22.27 10.81
N SER A 229 17.68 21.74 11.77
CA SER A 229 19.01 21.18 11.52
C SER A 229 18.99 19.90 10.69
N MET A 230 17.85 19.19 10.62
CA MET A 230 17.66 18.05 9.71
C MET A 230 17.44 18.48 8.25
N GLY A 231 17.29 19.79 7.99
CA GLY A 231 17.14 20.36 6.65
C GLY A 231 15.75 20.90 6.33
N PHE A 232 14.86 21.00 7.33
CA PHE A 232 13.50 21.50 7.14
C PHE A 232 13.37 23.00 7.45
N SER A 233 12.34 23.64 6.89
CA SER A 233 12.03 25.02 7.22
C SER A 233 11.43 25.14 8.63
N ARG A 234 11.53 26.34 9.22
CA ARG A 234 10.94 26.62 10.53
C ARG A 234 9.41 26.49 10.53
N ASP A 235 8.75 26.81 9.42
CA ASP A 235 7.29 26.65 9.28
C ASP A 235 6.88 25.17 9.31
N GLN A 236 7.58 24.32 8.55
CA GLN A 236 7.37 22.87 8.55
C GLN A 236 7.59 22.27 9.95
N ALA A 237 8.65 22.71 10.66
CA ALA A 237 8.94 22.25 12.02
C ALA A 237 7.83 22.61 13.01
N LEU A 238 7.29 23.83 12.92
CA LEU A 238 6.20 24.30 13.78
C LEU A 238 4.89 23.56 13.49
N LYS A 239 4.56 23.36 12.20
CA LYS A 239 3.38 22.59 11.77
C LYS A 239 3.43 21.16 12.31
N ALA A 240 4.58 20.50 12.19
CA ALA A 240 4.76 19.15 12.68
C ALA A 240 4.64 19.02 14.19
N LEU A 241 5.32 19.89 14.95
CA LEU A 241 5.23 19.87 16.41
C LEU A 241 3.81 20.17 16.90
N ARG A 242 3.07 21.03 16.19
CA ARG A 242 1.65 21.27 16.47
C ARG A 242 0.79 20.03 16.20
N ALA A 243 1.01 19.34 15.08
CA ALA A 243 0.27 18.12 14.72
C ALA A 243 0.54 16.94 15.67
N THR A 244 1.72 16.90 16.29
CA THR A 244 2.17 15.77 17.12
C THR A 244 2.17 16.04 18.62
N ASN A 245 1.52 17.14 19.03
CA ASN A 245 1.42 17.55 20.43
C ASN A 245 2.80 17.71 21.10
N ASN A 246 3.71 18.42 20.42
CA ASN A 246 5.09 18.73 20.82
C ASN A 246 6.01 17.50 21.03
N SER A 247 5.69 16.35 20.42
CA SER A 247 6.56 15.17 20.44
C SER A 247 7.57 15.21 19.28
N LEU A 248 8.87 15.31 19.60
CA LEU A 248 9.94 15.38 18.59
C LEU A 248 9.96 14.17 17.65
N GLU A 249 9.95 12.95 18.18
CA GLU A 249 10.04 11.72 17.37
C GLU A 249 8.87 11.61 16.39
N ARG A 250 7.66 11.88 16.87
CA ARG A 250 6.46 11.90 16.03
C ARG A 250 6.50 13.06 15.04
N ALA A 251 7.01 14.23 15.43
CA ALA A 251 7.11 15.38 14.53
C ALA A 251 8.04 15.10 13.35
N VAL A 252 9.17 14.42 13.60
CA VAL A 252 10.08 14.01 12.53
C VAL A 252 9.39 13.04 11.56
N ASP A 253 8.73 12.00 12.08
CA ASP A 253 7.97 11.03 11.25
C ASP A 253 6.83 11.71 10.47
N TRP A 254 6.13 12.65 11.11
CA TRP A 254 5.06 13.42 10.49
C TRP A 254 5.58 14.27 9.34
N ILE A 255 6.72 14.94 9.49
CA ILE A 255 7.31 15.74 8.40
C ILE A 255 7.69 14.84 7.22
N PHE A 256 8.37 13.71 7.47
CA PHE A 256 8.78 12.83 6.38
C PHE A 256 7.59 12.20 5.64
N SER A 257 6.48 11.96 6.32
CA SER A 257 5.26 11.43 5.70
C SER A 257 4.41 12.49 4.98
N HIS A 258 4.56 13.78 5.30
CA HIS A 258 3.76 14.88 4.75
C HIS A 258 4.59 15.88 3.93
N ILE A 259 5.89 15.65 3.70
CA ILE A 259 6.77 16.60 3.01
C ILE A 259 6.29 16.87 1.58
N ASP A 260 5.88 15.83 0.86
CA ASP A 260 5.43 15.94 -0.52
C ASP A 260 4.14 16.78 -0.61
N ASP A 261 3.24 16.62 0.37
CA ASP A 261 2.00 17.40 0.46
C ASP A 261 2.27 18.86 0.83
N LEU A 262 3.17 19.10 1.79
CA LEU A 262 3.57 20.46 2.21
C LEU A 262 4.29 21.22 1.09
N ASP A 263 5.12 20.52 0.32
CA ASP A 263 5.78 21.10 -0.86
C ASP A 263 4.77 21.36 -1.99
N ALA A 264 3.75 20.51 -2.13
CA ALA A 264 2.65 20.73 -3.08
C ALA A 264 1.78 21.95 -2.70
N GLU A 265 1.41 22.09 -1.42
CA GLU A 265 0.70 23.27 -0.90
C GLU A 265 1.51 24.56 -1.13
N ALA A 266 2.81 24.52 -0.83
CA ALA A 266 3.71 25.66 -1.06
C ALA A 266 3.82 26.02 -2.55
N ALA A 267 3.78 25.04 -3.45
CA ALA A 267 3.77 25.28 -4.90
C ALA A 267 2.45 25.93 -5.36
N MET A 268 1.31 25.56 -4.77
CA MET A 268 0.00 26.18 -5.05
C MET A 268 -0.02 27.65 -4.60
N ASP A 269 0.45 27.95 -3.38
CA ASP A 269 0.55 29.32 -2.85
C ASP A 269 1.46 30.24 -3.71
N ILE A 270 2.56 29.70 -4.26
CA ILE A 270 3.45 30.46 -5.15
C ILE A 270 2.78 30.77 -6.50
N SER A 271 1.89 29.89 -6.97
CA SER A 271 1.17 30.05 -8.23
C SER A 271 0.06 31.11 -8.15
N GLU A 272 -0.61 31.24 -7.00
CA GLU A 272 -1.64 32.27 -6.79
C GLU A 272 -1.04 33.68 -6.59
N GLY A 273 0.24 33.78 -6.20
CA GLY A 273 0.95 35.04 -6.00
C GLY A 273 1.63 35.64 -7.24
N ARG A 274 1.63 34.96 -8.41
CA ARG A 274 2.32 35.43 -9.62
C ARG A 274 1.33 35.70 -10.76
N SER A 275 1.22 36.96 -11.17
CA SER A 275 0.52 37.32 -12.40
C SER A 275 1.11 36.59 -13.62
N ALA A 276 0.22 36.05 -14.44
CA ALA A 276 0.45 35.13 -15.56
C ALA A 276 1.22 35.72 -16.76
N ALA A 277 2.45 36.18 -16.58
CA ALA A 277 3.33 36.53 -17.69
C ALA A 277 4.76 36.05 -17.40
N ASP A 278 5.23 35.14 -18.25
CA ASP A 278 6.56 34.53 -18.30
C ASP A 278 6.93 33.48 -17.24
N SER A 279 6.59 32.23 -17.55
CA SER A 279 7.57 31.13 -17.44
C SER A 279 7.08 29.88 -18.17
N ILE A 280 7.77 29.52 -19.26
CA ILE A 280 7.85 28.15 -19.74
C ILE A 280 8.65 27.40 -18.66
N SER A 281 7.97 26.77 -17.71
CA SER A 281 8.60 25.89 -16.75
C SER A 281 8.07 24.49 -16.98
N GLU A 282 8.97 23.55 -17.29
CA GLU A 282 8.77 22.12 -17.07
C GLU A 282 7.91 21.94 -15.82
N SER A 283 6.77 21.28 -15.97
CA SER A 283 5.93 20.88 -14.85
C SER A 283 6.82 20.09 -13.88
N VAL A 284 7.22 20.73 -12.78
CA VAL A 284 7.89 20.04 -11.69
C VAL A 284 6.91 18.95 -11.26
N PRO A 285 7.27 17.66 -11.33
CA PRO A 285 6.37 16.60 -10.92
C PRO A 285 5.98 16.86 -9.46
N VAL A 286 4.70 17.09 -9.23
CA VAL A 286 4.14 17.14 -7.88
C VAL A 286 4.19 15.71 -7.35
N GLY A 287 5.06 15.46 -6.38
CA GLY A 287 5.26 14.15 -5.77
C GLY A 287 6.73 13.75 -5.58
N PRO A 288 6.98 12.60 -4.94
CA PRO A 288 8.32 12.18 -4.58
C PRO A 288 9.20 11.97 -5.81
N LYS A 289 10.46 12.42 -5.72
CA LYS A 289 11.44 12.32 -6.80
C LYS A 289 11.84 10.86 -7.03
N VAL A 290 11.24 10.23 -8.04
CA VAL A 290 11.55 8.86 -8.46
C VAL A 290 12.35 8.82 -9.75
N ARG A 291 13.29 7.87 -9.86
CA ARG A 291 14.03 7.60 -11.10
C ARG A 291 13.35 6.48 -11.86
N ASP A 292 12.70 6.82 -12.97
CA ASP A 292 12.03 5.85 -13.84
C ASP A 292 12.91 5.39 -15.01
N GLY A 293 12.63 4.21 -15.56
CA GLY A 293 13.36 3.64 -16.69
C GLY A 293 12.70 2.39 -17.28
N SER A 294 13.45 1.64 -18.09
CA SER A 294 12.96 0.40 -18.67
C SER A 294 12.73 -0.69 -17.60
N GLY A 295 11.73 -1.55 -17.81
CA GLY A 295 11.38 -2.65 -16.90
C GLY A 295 12.29 -3.87 -17.03
N LYS A 296 13.52 -3.70 -17.54
CA LYS A 296 14.46 -4.79 -17.84
C LYS A 296 15.61 -4.77 -16.84
N TYR A 297 15.84 -5.90 -16.19
CA TYR A 297 16.80 -6.00 -15.10
C TYR A 297 17.72 -7.22 -15.25
N GLN A 298 18.88 -7.13 -14.62
CA GLN A 298 19.80 -8.23 -14.42
C GLN A 298 20.01 -8.49 -12.93
N LEU A 299 20.10 -9.76 -12.54
CA LEU A 299 20.34 -10.16 -11.16
C LEU A 299 21.74 -9.71 -10.73
N PHE A 300 21.79 -8.83 -9.74
CA PHE A 300 23.01 -8.21 -9.22
C PHE A 300 23.47 -8.85 -7.90
N ALA A 301 22.54 -9.05 -6.96
CA ALA A 301 22.86 -9.63 -5.67
C ALA A 301 21.63 -10.33 -5.07
N PHE A 302 21.86 -11.18 -4.07
CA PHE A 302 20.79 -11.71 -3.22
C PHE A 302 21.30 -12.04 -1.82
N ILE A 303 20.38 -11.94 -0.84
CA ILE A 303 20.59 -12.29 0.57
C ILE A 303 19.83 -13.57 0.83
N SER A 304 20.49 -14.58 1.40
CA SER A 304 19.90 -15.86 1.76
C SER A 304 19.80 -16.00 3.27
N HIS A 305 18.61 -16.35 3.76
CA HIS A 305 18.40 -16.81 5.12
C HIS A 305 18.53 -18.34 5.18
N MET A 306 19.58 -18.85 5.82
CA MET A 306 19.83 -20.27 6.01
C MET A 306 19.24 -20.76 7.34
N GLY A 307 18.37 -21.76 7.28
CA GLY A 307 17.68 -22.31 8.45
C GLY A 307 16.21 -22.57 8.17
N THR A 308 15.59 -23.47 8.92
CA THR A 308 14.15 -23.80 8.80
C THR A 308 13.29 -23.03 9.80
N SER A 309 13.90 -22.46 10.83
CA SER A 309 13.23 -21.66 11.84
C SER A 309 12.94 -20.25 11.34
N THR A 310 11.88 -19.65 11.88
CA THR A 310 11.57 -18.22 11.74
C THR A 310 12.29 -17.36 12.77
N MET A 311 12.68 -17.97 13.89
CA MET A 311 13.29 -17.29 15.04
C MET A 311 14.81 -17.26 15.01
N CYS A 312 15.42 -18.13 14.21
CA CYS A 312 16.87 -18.22 14.09
C CYS A 312 17.30 -18.67 12.70
N GLY A 313 18.53 -18.33 12.35
CA GLY A 313 19.20 -18.79 11.15
C GLY A 313 20.46 -17.97 10.90
N HIS A 314 21.03 -18.15 9.72
CA HIS A 314 22.29 -17.53 9.32
C HIS A 314 22.11 -16.77 8.01
N TYR A 315 22.58 -15.53 7.96
CA TYR A 315 22.47 -14.71 6.76
C TYR A 315 23.79 -14.68 6.01
N VAL A 316 23.71 -14.94 4.70
CA VAL A 316 24.83 -14.75 3.76
C VAL A 316 24.32 -13.97 2.57
N CYS A 317 25.20 -13.23 1.90
CA CYS A 317 24.84 -12.60 0.64
C CYS A 317 25.77 -13.04 -0.49
N HIS A 318 25.21 -13.07 -1.68
CA HIS A 318 25.93 -13.32 -2.93
C HIS A 318 25.83 -12.07 -3.78
N ILE A 319 26.97 -11.59 -4.28
CA ILE A 319 27.04 -10.39 -5.10
C ILE A 319 27.82 -10.71 -6.38
N LYS A 320 27.30 -10.30 -7.53
CA LYS A 320 27.98 -10.40 -8.83
C LYS A 320 28.93 -9.21 -8.97
N LYS A 321 30.24 -9.46 -8.93
CA LYS A 321 31.31 -8.46 -9.10
C LYS A 321 32.20 -8.86 -10.28
N GLU A 322 32.45 -7.92 -11.19
CA GLU A 322 33.30 -8.16 -12.37
C GLU A 322 32.87 -9.40 -13.17
N GLY A 323 31.55 -9.64 -13.25
CA GLY A 323 30.98 -10.82 -13.93
C GLY A 323 31.05 -12.14 -13.16
N ARG A 324 31.65 -12.17 -11.96
CA ARG A 324 31.79 -13.38 -11.12
C ARG A 324 30.95 -13.28 -9.84
N TRP A 325 30.46 -14.41 -9.36
CA TRP A 325 29.69 -14.47 -8.12
C TRP A 325 30.63 -14.63 -6.92
N VAL A 326 30.40 -13.81 -5.88
CA VAL A 326 31.16 -13.84 -4.63
C VAL A 326 30.19 -14.03 -3.47
N ILE A 327 30.47 -15.00 -2.61
CA ILE A 327 29.74 -15.20 -1.35
C ILE A 327 30.43 -14.41 -0.24
N TYR A 328 29.63 -13.66 0.52
CA TYR A 328 30.02 -12.97 1.74
C TYR A 328 29.32 -13.65 2.92
N ASN A 329 30.13 -14.30 3.75
CA ASN A 329 29.71 -14.99 4.96
C ASN A 329 30.59 -14.51 6.11
N ASP A 330 30.15 -13.45 6.78
CA ASP A 330 30.89 -12.75 7.83
C ASP A 330 32.32 -12.41 7.39
N GLN A 331 33.35 -12.96 8.05
CA GLN A 331 34.75 -12.74 7.69
C GLN A 331 35.21 -13.55 6.46
N LYS A 332 34.41 -14.50 5.98
CA LYS A 332 34.76 -15.37 4.85
C LYS A 332 34.19 -14.80 3.56
N VAL A 333 35.08 -14.44 2.65
CA VAL A 333 34.73 -13.96 1.31
C VAL A 333 35.35 -14.91 0.30
N CYS A 334 34.52 -15.58 -0.49
CA CYS A 334 34.96 -16.61 -1.44
C CYS A 334 34.28 -16.42 -2.81
N ALA A 335 34.95 -16.86 -3.87
CA ALA A 335 34.29 -17.02 -5.17
C ALA A 335 33.26 -18.17 -5.09
N SER A 336 32.06 -17.94 -5.64
CA SER A 336 30.96 -18.90 -5.66
C SER A 336 30.67 -19.30 -7.11
N GLU A 337 31.15 -20.47 -7.53
CA GLU A 337 30.95 -20.98 -8.90
C GLU A 337 29.49 -21.37 -9.18
N LYS A 338 28.78 -21.84 -8.14
CA LYS A 338 27.37 -22.27 -8.24
C LYS A 338 26.55 -21.58 -7.15
N PRO A 339 26.18 -20.31 -7.35
CA PRO A 339 25.39 -19.57 -6.37
C PRO A 339 23.99 -20.18 -6.21
N PRO A 340 23.48 -20.37 -4.97
CA PRO A 340 22.14 -20.92 -4.71
C PRO A 340 21.07 -19.84 -4.89
N LYS A 341 20.87 -19.42 -6.16
CA LYS A 341 19.93 -18.36 -6.55
C LYS A 341 18.47 -18.72 -6.32
N ASP A 342 18.18 -19.98 -6.03
CA ASP A 342 16.84 -20.50 -5.81
C ASP A 342 16.39 -20.44 -4.34
N LEU A 343 17.35 -20.28 -3.42
CA LEU A 343 17.13 -20.28 -1.96
C LEU A 343 17.21 -18.88 -1.32
N GLY A 344 17.55 -17.86 -2.11
CA GLY A 344 17.61 -16.47 -1.66
C GLY A 344 16.27 -15.95 -1.11
N TYR A 345 16.36 -14.98 -0.22
CA TYR A 345 15.25 -14.34 0.47
C TYR A 345 14.96 -12.95 -0.07
N ILE A 346 15.99 -12.10 -0.16
CA ILE A 346 15.90 -10.76 -0.74
C ILE A 346 16.80 -10.73 -1.96
N TYR A 347 16.25 -10.37 -3.12
CA TYR A 347 16.97 -10.27 -4.38
C TYR A 347 17.10 -8.82 -4.81
N PHE A 348 18.23 -8.49 -5.43
CA PHE A 348 18.56 -7.18 -5.94
C PHE A 348 18.80 -7.32 -7.44
N TYR A 349 17.96 -6.64 -8.20
CA TYR A 349 17.99 -6.60 -9.66
C TYR A 349 18.42 -5.21 -10.10
N GLN A 350 19.49 -5.12 -10.89
CA GLN A 350 19.99 -3.87 -11.44
C GLN A 350 19.37 -3.63 -12.81
N ARG A 351 18.85 -2.43 -13.06
CA ARG A 351 18.26 -2.07 -14.35
C ARG A 351 19.34 -2.09 -15.43
N VAL A 352 19.03 -2.72 -16.56
CA VAL A 352 19.94 -2.76 -17.72
C VAL A 352 19.95 -1.37 -18.36
N ALA A 353 21.14 -0.79 -18.54
CA ALA A 353 21.28 0.45 -19.28
C ALA A 353 20.72 0.23 -20.70
N SER A 354 19.78 1.08 -21.11
CA SER A 354 19.13 1.00 -22.41
C SER A 354 20.05 1.41 -23.54
#